data_AF-A0A3C1N9M4-F1
#
_entry.id   AF-A0A3C1N9M4-F1
#
_cell.length_a   1.000
_cell.length_b   1.000
_cell.length_c   1.000
_cell.angle_alpha   90.00
_cell.angle_beta   90.00
_cell.angle_gamma   90.00
#
_symmetry.space_group_name_H-M   'P 1'
#
loop_
_entity.id
_entity.type
_entity.pdbx_description
1 polymer ?
#
loop_
_entity_poly.entity_id
_entity_poly.type
_entity_poly.pdbx_seq_one_letter_code
_entity_poly.pdbx_strand_id
1 'polypeptide(L)'
;RKEVILSGGAINSPQILELSGVGQPQILEKNDIPLVQAINGVGENLRDHIAPRLVFRITKPGIAYNDAARGINLLKEILKYGINRSGFLNLPSAPVLGFFKTRTELAGPDIQVHFIPYRVVLENGKRKLGEEPGMTCTVNQNQPESV
;
A
#
# COMPACT_ATOMS: atom_id res chain seq x y z
N ARG A 1 31.90 23.00 1.58
CA ARG A 1 31.43 21.60 1.66
C ARG A 1 29.91 21.61 1.68
N LYS A 2 29.24 20.64 1.05
CA LYS A 2 27.77 20.52 1.05
C LYS A 2 27.34 19.40 2.02
N GLU A 3 26.03 19.27 2.21
CA GLU A 3 25.37 18.26 3.05
C GLU A 3 24.98 17.01 2.26
N VAL A 4 24.64 15.93 2.99
CA VAL A 4 24.10 14.67 2.44
C VAL A 4 22.73 14.42 3.07
N ILE A 5 21.72 14.15 2.23
CA ILE A 5 20.34 13.82 2.67
C ILE A 5 20.05 12.38 2.28
N LEU A 6 19.63 11.57 3.25
CA LEU A 6 19.23 10.18 3.01
C LEU A 6 17.71 10.08 2.83
N SER A 7 17.27 9.60 1.67
CA SER A 7 15.84 9.49 1.31
C SER A 7 15.52 8.13 0.66
N GLY A 8 16.11 7.05 1.18
CA GLY A 8 15.88 5.68 0.69
C GLY A 8 14.55 5.05 1.09
N GLY A 9 13.73 5.75 1.88
CA GLY A 9 12.48 5.25 2.45
C GLY A 9 12.68 4.39 3.71
N ALA A 10 11.58 3.97 4.32
CA ALA A 10 11.59 3.27 5.62
C ALA A 10 12.38 1.94 5.62
N ILE A 11 12.52 1.29 4.47
CA ILE A 11 13.25 0.01 4.33
C ILE A 11 14.73 0.22 3.96
N ASN A 12 15.03 1.04 2.96
CA ASN A 12 16.41 1.13 2.45
C ASN A 12 17.27 2.17 3.20
N SER A 13 16.67 3.22 3.77
CA SER A 13 17.43 4.19 4.57
C SER A 13 18.17 3.53 5.75
N PRO A 14 17.53 2.72 6.62
CA PRO A 14 18.26 2.07 7.71
C PRO A 14 19.36 1.12 7.20
N GLN A 15 19.12 0.40 6.12
CA GLN A 15 20.15 -0.44 5.50
C GLN A 15 21.38 0.37 5.07
N ILE A 16 21.18 1.52 4.41
CA ILE A 16 22.28 2.39 3.99
C ILE A 16 23.04 2.94 5.21
N LEU A 17 22.33 3.32 6.28
CA LEU A 17 22.97 3.77 7.53
C LEU A 17 23.84 2.66 8.13
N GLU A 18 23.32 1.44 8.25
CA GLU A 18 24.05 0.30 8.80
C GLU A 18 25.29 -0.02 7.96
N LEU A 19 25.14 -0.10 6.62
CA LEU A 19 26.27 -0.30 5.70
C LEU A 19 27.30 0.84 5.75
N SER A 20 26.92 2.01 6.25
CA SER A 20 27.79 3.16 6.46
C SER A 20 28.37 3.24 7.89
N GLY A 21 28.16 2.22 8.72
CA GLY A 21 28.65 2.16 10.10
C GLY A 21 27.78 2.91 11.12
N VAL A 22 26.55 3.28 10.77
CA VAL A 22 25.59 3.97 11.66
C VAL A 22 24.45 3.02 12.01
N GLY A 23 24.47 2.45 13.22
CA GLY A 23 23.47 1.46 13.63
C GLY A 23 23.80 0.73 14.92
N GLN A 24 23.24 -0.47 15.10
CA GLN A 24 23.48 -1.32 16.27
C GLN A 24 24.91 -1.91 16.24
N PRO A 25 25.78 -1.63 17.24
CA PRO A 25 27.17 -2.07 17.20
C PRO A 25 27.36 -3.57 16.99
N GLN A 26 26.50 -4.40 17.58
CA GLN A 26 26.56 -5.86 17.46
C GLN A 26 26.24 -6.35 16.06
N ILE A 27 25.30 -5.69 15.36
CA ILE A 27 24.97 -6.01 13.96
C ILE A 27 26.13 -5.60 13.06
N LEU A 28 26.71 -4.41 13.29
CA LEU A 28 27.84 -3.91 12.52
C LEU A 28 29.08 -4.79 12.68
N GLU A 29 29.42 -5.15 13.92
CA GLU A 29 30.54 -6.04 14.25
C GLU A 29 30.36 -7.42 13.62
N LYS A 30 29.16 -8.00 13.68
CA LYS A 30 28.85 -9.30 13.05
C LYS A 30 29.07 -9.31 11.53
N ASN A 31 28.98 -8.15 10.88
CA ASN A 31 29.11 -8.00 9.43
C ASN A 31 30.43 -7.31 9.02
N ASP A 32 31.42 -7.23 9.92
CA ASP A 32 32.72 -6.60 9.67
C ASP A 32 32.63 -5.13 9.22
N ILE A 33 31.61 -4.40 9.69
CA ILE A 33 31.40 -2.98 9.37
C ILE A 33 31.98 -2.11 10.50
N PRO A 34 32.94 -1.19 10.21
CA PRO A 34 33.46 -0.27 11.21
C PRO A 34 32.36 0.63 11.80
N LEU A 35 32.32 0.72 13.12
CA LEU A 35 31.38 1.60 13.81
C LEU A 35 31.76 3.07 13.58
N VAL A 36 30.86 3.83 12.95
CA VAL A 36 30.92 5.30 12.84
C VAL A 36 30.10 5.95 13.93
N GLN A 37 28.87 5.47 14.18
CA GLN A 37 27.98 5.99 15.21
C GLN A 37 27.04 4.88 15.72
N ALA A 38 27.02 4.66 17.03
CA ALA A 38 26.10 3.72 17.65
C ALA A 38 24.69 4.32 17.75
N ILE A 39 23.72 3.73 17.05
CA ILE A 39 22.29 4.11 17.13
C ILE A 39 21.45 2.84 17.08
N ASN A 40 20.95 2.41 18.23
CA ASN A 40 20.21 1.15 18.34
C ASN A 40 18.85 1.17 17.63
N GLY A 41 18.29 2.35 17.34
CA GLY A 41 17.01 2.49 16.67
C GLY A 41 17.06 2.41 15.14
N VAL A 42 18.26 2.32 14.52
CA VAL A 42 18.35 2.15 13.07
C VAL A 42 17.84 0.77 12.70
N GLY A 43 16.89 0.72 11.76
CA GLY A 43 16.26 -0.54 11.30
C GLY A 43 15.09 -1.02 12.16
N GLU A 44 14.90 -0.44 13.35
CA GLU A 44 13.91 -0.88 14.32
C GLU A 44 12.57 -0.15 14.21
N ASN A 45 11.54 -0.70 14.86
CA ASN A 45 10.18 -0.13 14.95
C ASN A 45 9.54 0.15 13.58
N LEU A 46 9.73 -0.74 12.61
CA LEU A 46 9.01 -0.67 11.33
C LEU A 46 7.50 -0.78 11.60
N ARG A 47 6.75 0.25 11.18
CA ARG A 47 5.29 0.27 11.26
C ARG A 47 4.67 0.23 9.88
N ASP A 48 3.61 -0.54 9.74
CA ASP A 48 2.84 -0.65 8.51
C ASP A 48 1.36 -0.84 8.83
N HIS A 49 0.50 -0.56 7.85
CA HIS A 49 -0.94 -0.74 7.96
C HIS A 49 -1.34 -2.13 7.47
N ILE A 50 -1.72 -3.01 8.40
CA ILE A 50 -2.30 -4.30 8.05
C ILE A 50 -3.73 -4.10 7.52
N ALA A 51 -3.99 -4.63 6.34
CA ALA A 51 -5.19 -4.39 5.55
C ALA A 51 -5.93 -5.70 5.20
N PRO A 52 -6.79 -6.23 6.08
CA PRO A 52 -7.76 -7.27 5.72
C PRO A 52 -8.65 -6.84 4.54
N ARG A 53 -9.07 -7.84 3.75
CA ARG A 53 -9.88 -7.64 2.55
C ARG A 53 -11.20 -8.36 2.69
N LEU A 54 -12.28 -7.62 2.47
CA LEU A 54 -13.63 -8.16 2.32
C LEU A 54 -13.99 -8.08 0.84
N VAL A 55 -14.32 -9.21 0.23
CA VAL A 55 -14.58 -9.29 -1.22
C VAL A 55 -16.03 -9.66 -1.44
N PHE A 56 -16.75 -8.81 -2.16
CA PHE A 56 -18.16 -8.96 -2.45
C PHE A 56 -18.38 -9.09 -3.96
N ARG A 57 -19.30 -9.98 -4.36
CA ARG A 57 -19.77 -10.06 -5.75
C ARG A 57 -20.86 -9.01 -5.97
N ILE A 58 -20.79 -8.30 -7.09
CA ILE A 58 -21.86 -7.39 -7.52
C ILE A 58 -22.69 -8.13 -8.56
N THR A 59 -24.00 -8.19 -8.35
CA THR A 59 -24.93 -8.87 -9.26
C THR A 59 -25.38 -8.01 -10.43
N LYS A 60 -25.25 -6.68 -10.31
CA LYS A 60 -25.64 -5.73 -11.35
C LYS A 60 -24.48 -5.47 -12.31
N PRO A 61 -24.62 -5.76 -13.61
CA PRO A 61 -23.56 -5.52 -14.59
C PRO A 61 -23.33 -4.02 -14.83
N GLY A 62 -22.12 -3.67 -15.28
CA GLY A 62 -21.76 -2.31 -15.71
C GLY A 62 -21.42 -1.33 -14.58
N ILE A 63 -21.36 -1.80 -13.33
CA ILE A 63 -21.01 -0.97 -12.16
C ILE A 63 -19.56 -1.17 -11.73
N ALA A 64 -19.06 -2.41 -11.80
CA ALA A 64 -17.70 -2.72 -11.37
C ALA A 64 -16.68 -2.41 -12.47
N TYR A 65 -15.47 -2.02 -12.06
CA TYR A 65 -14.33 -1.81 -12.95
C TYR A 65 -13.89 -3.08 -13.68
N ASN A 66 -14.28 -4.27 -13.19
CA ASN A 66 -14.02 -5.56 -13.84
C ASN A 66 -14.46 -5.57 -15.31
N ASP A 67 -15.61 -4.94 -15.62
CA ASP A 67 -16.20 -4.93 -16.97
C ASP A 67 -15.42 -4.03 -17.94
N ALA A 68 -14.86 -2.94 -17.44
CA ALA A 68 -14.06 -1.98 -18.21
C ALA A 68 -12.63 -2.48 -18.45
N ALA A 69 -12.11 -3.30 -17.54
CA ALA A 69 -10.72 -3.75 -17.53
C ALA A 69 -10.43 -4.96 -18.44
N ARG A 70 -11.37 -5.41 -19.28
CA ARG A 70 -11.22 -6.63 -20.10
C ARG A 70 -11.65 -6.46 -21.56
N GLY A 71 -11.04 -7.26 -22.43
CA GLY A 71 -11.43 -7.43 -23.83
C GLY A 71 -11.54 -6.12 -24.62
N ILE A 72 -12.60 -6.00 -25.42
CA ILE A 72 -12.86 -4.82 -26.27
C ILE A 72 -13.12 -3.57 -25.41
N ASN A 73 -13.65 -3.71 -24.19
CA ASN A 73 -13.87 -2.57 -23.30
C ASN A 73 -12.55 -1.96 -22.86
N LEU A 74 -11.55 -2.78 -22.54
CA LEU A 74 -10.21 -2.28 -22.21
C LEU A 74 -9.60 -1.51 -23.38
N LEU A 75 -9.72 -2.00 -24.61
CA LEU A 75 -9.24 -1.29 -25.80
C LEU A 75 -9.92 0.09 -25.97
N LYS A 76 -11.24 0.18 -25.71
CA LYS A 76 -11.97 1.45 -25.73
C LYS A 76 -11.44 2.40 -24.64
N GLU A 77 -11.18 1.92 -23.43
CA GLU A 77 -10.63 2.74 -22.34
C GLU A 77 -9.19 3.18 -22.62
N ILE A 78 -8.37 2.34 -23.27
CA ILE A 78 -7.02 2.72 -23.76
C ILE A 78 -7.12 3.86 -24.77
N LEU A 79 -8.03 3.75 -25.75
CA LEU A 79 -8.22 4.80 -26.76
C LEU A 79 -8.71 6.11 -26.15
N LYS A 80 -9.69 6.06 -25.24
CA LYS A 80 -10.13 7.24 -24.48
C LYS A 80 -8.96 7.90 -23.77
N TYR A 81 -8.21 7.11 -22.99
CA TYR A 81 -7.06 7.62 -22.26
C TYR A 81 -5.99 8.22 -23.19
N GLY A 82 -5.71 7.59 -24.33
CA GLY A 82 -4.75 8.07 -25.32
C GLY A 82 -5.14 9.42 -25.95
N ILE A 83 -6.43 9.62 -26.22
CA ILE A 83 -6.93 10.83 -26.90
C ILE A 83 -7.08 12.01 -25.94
N ASN A 84 -7.65 11.79 -24.74
CA ASN A 84 -8.04 12.90 -23.86
C ASN A 84 -7.69 12.67 -22.38
N ARG A 85 -6.90 11.64 -22.05
CA ARG A 85 -6.52 11.28 -20.67
C ARG A 85 -7.74 11.03 -19.76
N SER A 86 -8.87 10.64 -20.33
CA SER A 86 -10.09 10.30 -19.57
C SER A 86 -10.33 8.79 -19.55
N GLY A 87 -11.36 8.39 -18.81
CA GLY A 87 -11.81 7.00 -18.72
C GLY A 87 -11.22 6.26 -17.53
N PHE A 88 -11.54 4.97 -17.49
CA PHE A 88 -11.23 4.04 -16.40
C PHE A 88 -9.74 4.02 -16.04
N LEU A 89 -8.83 4.14 -17.02
CA LEU A 89 -7.39 4.10 -16.80
C LEU A 89 -6.82 5.32 -16.06
N ASN A 90 -7.60 6.40 -15.93
CA ASN A 90 -7.24 7.58 -15.14
C ASN A 90 -7.90 7.58 -13.74
N LEU A 91 -8.65 6.53 -13.38
CA LEU A 91 -9.30 6.44 -12.08
C LEU A 91 -8.38 5.78 -11.05
N PRO A 92 -8.37 6.25 -9.79
CA PRO A 92 -7.67 5.56 -8.72
C PRO A 92 -8.31 4.19 -8.44
N SER A 93 -7.51 3.27 -7.91
CA SER A 93 -7.99 1.94 -7.50
C SER A 93 -9.09 2.02 -6.42
N ALA A 94 -8.94 2.93 -5.45
CA ALA A 94 -9.92 3.18 -4.40
C ALA A 94 -10.50 4.61 -4.56
N PRO A 95 -11.56 4.80 -5.35
CA PRO A 95 -12.17 6.11 -5.56
C PRO A 95 -12.93 6.63 -4.32
N VAL A 96 -13.31 5.75 -3.40
CA VAL A 96 -14.03 6.12 -2.17
C VAL A 96 -13.24 5.63 -0.96
N LEU A 97 -13.09 6.54 -0.01
CA LEU A 97 -12.34 6.33 1.22
C LEU A 97 -13.16 6.88 2.40
N GLY A 98 -13.11 6.19 3.53
CA GLY A 98 -13.73 6.65 4.77
C GLY A 98 -12.80 6.46 5.95
N PHE A 99 -12.85 7.39 6.90
CA PHE A 99 -12.17 7.29 8.18
C PHE A 99 -13.22 7.14 9.27
N PHE A 100 -13.05 6.13 10.12
CA PHE A 100 -14.03 5.81 11.15
C PHE A 100 -13.37 5.61 12.50
N LYS A 101 -14.14 5.90 13.55
CA LYS A 101 -13.82 5.49 14.91
C LYS A 101 -14.49 4.15 15.18
N THR A 102 -13.74 3.16 15.62
CA THR A 102 -14.29 1.88 16.08
C THR A 102 -14.93 2.00 17.46
N ARG A 103 -14.50 3.02 18.25
CA ARG A 103 -15.01 3.31 19.59
C ARG A 103 -15.20 4.82 19.79
N THR A 104 -16.23 5.20 20.55
CA THR A 104 -16.67 6.60 20.69
C THR A 104 -15.67 7.49 21.43
N GLU A 105 -14.90 6.91 22.34
CA GLU A 105 -13.94 7.59 23.23
C GLU A 105 -12.61 7.94 22.55
N LEU A 106 -12.35 7.42 21.35
CA LEU A 106 -11.10 7.66 20.64
C LEU A 106 -10.99 9.13 20.22
N ALA A 107 -9.78 9.70 20.32
CA ALA A 107 -9.55 11.10 19.94
C ALA A 107 -9.81 11.34 18.44
N GLY A 108 -9.42 10.40 17.58
CA GLY A 108 -9.58 10.46 16.13
C GLY A 108 -9.90 9.09 15.51
N PRO A 109 -10.12 9.04 14.19
CA PRO A 109 -10.36 7.78 13.47
C PRO A 109 -9.18 6.80 13.59
N ASP A 110 -9.44 5.61 14.10
CA ASP A 110 -8.46 4.54 14.26
C ASP A 110 -8.46 3.56 13.09
N ILE A 111 -9.47 3.61 12.22
CA ILE A 111 -9.52 2.82 10.98
C ILE A 111 -9.77 3.66 9.74
N GLN A 112 -9.29 3.13 8.62
CA GLN A 112 -9.55 3.64 7.28
C GLN A 112 -10.11 2.52 6.40
N VAL A 113 -11.22 2.81 5.71
CA VAL A 113 -11.86 1.88 4.79
C VAL A 113 -11.69 2.39 3.36
N HIS A 114 -11.21 1.52 2.48
CA HIS A 114 -11.11 1.77 1.06
C HIS A 114 -12.16 0.94 0.33
N PHE A 115 -12.91 1.56 -0.58
CA PHE A 115 -13.83 0.88 -1.47
C PHE A 115 -13.22 0.82 -2.86
N ILE A 116 -12.90 -0.39 -3.29
CA ILE A 116 -12.26 -0.70 -4.56
C ILE A 116 -13.32 -1.39 -5.41
N PRO A 117 -13.87 -0.75 -6.47
CA PRO A 117 -14.99 -1.29 -7.24
C PRO A 117 -14.53 -2.36 -8.24
N TYR A 118 -13.62 -3.23 -7.82
CA TYR A 118 -13.35 -4.48 -8.51
C TYR A 118 -13.08 -5.63 -7.53
N ARG A 119 -13.33 -6.84 -8.01
CA ARG A 119 -13.01 -8.08 -7.29
C ARG A 119 -11.51 -8.36 -7.32
N VAL A 120 -10.87 -8.50 -6.15
CA VAL A 120 -9.50 -9.03 -6.02
C VAL A 120 -9.57 -10.51 -5.69
N VAL A 121 -8.81 -11.32 -6.42
CA VAL A 121 -8.65 -12.77 -6.18
C VAL A 121 -7.18 -13.05 -5.89
N LEU A 122 -6.91 -13.97 -4.99
CA LEU A 122 -5.56 -14.48 -4.73
C LEU A 122 -5.37 -15.79 -5.48
N GLU A 123 -4.42 -15.81 -6.42
CA GLU A 123 -3.99 -17.01 -7.12
C GLU A 123 -2.50 -17.19 -6.90
N ASN A 124 -2.09 -18.32 -6.30
CA ASN A 124 -0.68 -18.63 -5.97
C ASN A 124 0.02 -17.50 -5.21
N GLY A 125 -0.68 -16.89 -4.24
CA GLY A 125 -0.16 -15.77 -3.43
C GLY A 125 -0.09 -14.42 -4.17
N LYS A 126 -0.45 -14.37 -5.46
CA LYS A 126 -0.48 -13.12 -6.25
C LYS A 126 -1.90 -12.58 -6.36
N ARG A 127 -2.03 -11.26 -6.21
CA ARG A 127 -3.29 -10.55 -6.42
C ARG A 127 -3.57 -10.48 -7.92
N LYS A 128 -4.76 -10.92 -8.31
CA LYS A 128 -5.29 -10.78 -9.67
C LYS A 128 -6.66 -10.12 -9.65
N LEU A 129 -6.99 -9.49 -10.76
CA LEU A 129 -8.34 -9.01 -11.02
C LEU A 129 -9.25 -10.23 -11.23
N GLY A 130 -10.32 -10.33 -10.44
CA GLY A 130 -11.34 -11.36 -10.61
C GLY A 130 -12.10 -11.18 -11.94
N GLU A 131 -12.62 -12.26 -12.48
CA GLU A 131 -13.41 -12.22 -13.73
C GLU A 131 -14.80 -11.65 -13.47
N GLU A 132 -15.44 -12.11 -12.40
CA GLU A 132 -16.76 -11.64 -11.97
C GLU A 132 -16.73 -10.19 -11.46
N PRO A 133 -17.76 -9.38 -11.77
CA PRO A 133 -17.98 -8.08 -11.16
C PRO A 133 -18.00 -8.15 -9.64
N GLY A 134 -17.30 -7.23 -8.99
CA GLY A 134 -17.29 -7.19 -7.54
C GLY A 134 -16.72 -5.91 -6.96
N MET A 135 -16.68 -5.87 -5.63
CA MET A 135 -16.09 -4.80 -4.86
C MET A 135 -15.21 -5.43 -3.78
N THR A 136 -14.02 -4.86 -3.62
CA THR A 136 -13.12 -5.19 -2.52
C THR A 136 -13.14 -4.02 -1.54
N CYS A 137 -13.43 -4.30 -0.28
CA CYS A 137 -13.27 -3.34 0.80
C CYS A 137 -12.01 -3.71 1.58
N THR A 138 -11.12 -2.74 1.80
CA THR A 138 -9.98 -2.94 2.70
C THR A 138 -10.14 -2.09 3.93
N VAL A 139 -9.93 -2.67 5.10
CA VAL A 139 -10.02 -1.96 6.38
C VAL A 139 -8.65 -1.99 7.01
N ASN A 140 -8.07 -0.82 7.26
CA ASN A 140 -6.73 -0.69 7.77
C ASN A 140 -6.78 -0.01 9.14
N GLN A 141 -5.94 -0.46 10.08
CA GLN A 141 -5.69 0.28 11.32
C GLN A 141 -4.73 1.44 11.05
N ASN A 142 -5.12 2.66 11.40
CA ASN A 142 -4.32 3.88 11.18
C ASN A 142 -3.19 4.03 12.20
N GLN A 143 -3.38 3.47 13.39
CA GLN A 143 -2.42 3.53 14.51
C GLN A 143 -2.15 2.10 14.99
N PRO A 144 -1.35 1.32 14.24
CA PRO A 144 -0.99 -0.03 14.64
C PRO A 144 -0.14 0.01 15.92
N GLU A 145 -0.49 -0.86 16.86
CA GLU A 145 0.21 -1.03 18.15
C GLU A 145 1.22 -2.19 18.11
N SER A 146 1.25 -2.95 17.01
CA SER A 146 2.24 -4.01 16.78
C SER A 146 3.65 -3.44 16.89
N VAL A 147 4.47 -4.09 17.73
CA VAL A 147 5.90 -3.83 17.92
C VAL A 147 6.72 -4.96 17.32
#